data_AF-A0ABD5KP44-F1
#
_entry.id   AF-A0ABD5KP44-F1
#
_cell.length_a   1.000
_cell.length_b   1.000
_cell.length_c   1.000
_cell.angle_alpha   90.00
_cell.angle_beta   90.00
_cell.angle_gamma   90.00
#
_symmetry.space_group_name_H-M   'P 1'
#
loop_
_entity.id
_entity.type
_entity.pdbx_description
1 polymer ?
#
loop_
_entity_poly.entity_id
_entity_poly.type
_entity_poly.pdbx_seq_one_letter_code
_entity_poly.pdbx_strand_id
1 'polypeptide(L)'
;MPKNIQTEHIVRMFPFEFYDELSGQLAGFTIMNSAFFLEGHIHINENKKREMFESNREKVEKHTLNQNNILSVEPIGELLMLDTCCTNEQKEAILKGGLQRSQVPISILAVQLYDSSAQPVLASDVSEETIARIPEILWDDPNLLIAIVSLTEEGPNVGILKSPAHIERMVFENTESAETNEEQHHE
;
A
#
# COMPACT_ATOMS: atom_id res chain seq x y z
N MET A 1 -17.57 4.58 -15.22
CA MET A 1 -17.76 4.91 -13.79
C MET A 1 -16.56 4.35 -13.06
N PRO A 2 -15.95 5.07 -12.11
CA PRO A 2 -14.85 4.47 -11.36
C PRO A 2 -15.44 3.35 -10.50
N LYS A 3 -14.95 2.14 -10.74
CA LYS A 3 -15.37 0.91 -10.08
C LYS A 3 -14.48 0.74 -8.84
N ASN A 4 -14.93 1.28 -7.72
CA ASN A 4 -14.26 1.22 -6.43
C ASN A 4 -14.47 -0.15 -5.76
N ILE A 5 -13.53 -0.58 -4.92
CA ILE A 5 -13.75 -1.73 -4.03
C ILE A 5 -14.43 -1.25 -2.76
N GLN A 6 -15.54 -1.90 -2.36
CA GLN A 6 -16.28 -1.51 -1.16
C GLN A 6 -15.43 -1.67 0.11
N THR A 7 -15.58 -0.74 1.05
CA THR A 7 -14.80 -0.71 2.29
C THR A 7 -14.98 -1.98 3.10
N GLU A 8 -16.19 -2.53 3.16
CA GLU A 8 -16.45 -3.79 3.86
C GLU A 8 -15.60 -4.95 3.35
N HIS A 9 -15.30 -4.98 2.03
CA HIS A 9 -14.43 -5.99 1.45
C HIS A 9 -12.98 -5.73 1.82
N ILE A 10 -12.51 -4.48 1.79
CA ILE A 10 -11.16 -4.11 2.24
C ILE A 10 -10.99 -4.47 3.72
N VAL A 11 -12.04 -4.21 4.51
CA VAL A 11 -12.07 -4.46 5.95
C VAL A 11 -11.85 -5.93 6.26
N ARG A 12 -12.59 -6.76 5.54
CA ARG A 12 -12.55 -8.21 5.60
C ARG A 12 -11.28 -8.81 5.01
N MET A 13 -10.77 -8.28 3.89
CA MET A 13 -9.60 -8.84 3.20
C MET A 13 -8.30 -8.53 3.95
N PHE A 14 -8.16 -7.36 4.58
CA PHE A 14 -6.92 -6.95 5.23
C PHE A 14 -7.13 -6.84 6.75
N PRO A 15 -6.96 -7.94 7.51
CA PRO A 15 -7.17 -7.95 8.95
C PRO A 15 -6.02 -7.25 9.70
N PHE A 16 -6.15 -7.10 11.03
CA PHE A 16 -5.09 -6.53 11.87
C PHE A 16 -3.74 -7.22 11.67
N GLU A 17 -3.73 -8.55 11.58
CA GLU A 17 -2.56 -9.40 11.39
C GLU A 17 -1.75 -9.00 10.15
N PHE A 18 -2.45 -8.61 9.07
CA PHE A 18 -1.80 -8.11 7.87
C PHE A 18 -0.99 -6.84 8.14
N TYR A 19 -1.61 -5.86 8.82
CA TYR A 19 -0.98 -4.58 9.12
C TYR A 19 0.10 -4.69 10.19
N ASP A 20 -0.07 -5.60 11.15
CA ASP A 20 0.87 -5.81 12.25
C ASP A 20 2.22 -6.32 11.72
N GLU A 21 2.19 -7.39 10.91
CA GLU A 21 3.37 -7.92 10.24
C GLU A 21 3.98 -6.89 9.28
N LEU A 22 3.15 -6.27 8.43
CA LEU A 22 3.59 -5.23 7.50
C LEU A 22 4.33 -4.10 8.21
N SER A 23 3.81 -3.62 9.35
CA SER A 23 4.41 -2.51 10.09
C SER A 23 5.85 -2.80 10.54
N GLY A 24 6.16 -4.06 10.85
CA GLY A 24 7.52 -4.49 11.19
C GLY A 24 8.47 -4.59 9.99
N GLN A 25 7.92 -4.71 8.77
CA GLN A 25 8.69 -4.90 7.53
C GLN A 25 8.90 -3.61 6.72
N LEU A 26 8.26 -2.50 7.11
CA LEU A 26 8.40 -1.23 6.42
C LEU A 26 9.78 -0.58 6.67
N ALA A 27 10.73 -0.86 5.79
CA ALA A 27 12.14 -0.48 5.95
C ALA A 27 12.43 1.04 6.04
N GLY A 28 11.49 1.90 5.65
CA GLY A 28 11.67 3.37 5.70
C GLY A 28 10.40 4.17 5.97
N PHE A 29 9.27 3.49 6.16
CA PHE A 29 7.96 4.11 6.26
C PHE A 29 7.25 3.70 7.54
N THR A 30 6.37 4.56 8.03
CA THR A 30 5.44 4.26 9.11
C THR A 30 4.01 4.52 8.64
N ILE A 31 3.11 3.58 8.96
CA ILE A 31 1.67 3.71 8.72
C ILE A 31 1.09 4.78 9.63
N MET A 32 0.31 5.72 9.08
CA MET A 32 -0.25 6.85 9.84
C MET A 32 -1.39 6.48 10.79
N ASN A 33 -1.87 5.22 10.73
CA ASN A 33 -2.81 4.65 11.69
C ASN A 33 -2.19 4.68 13.11
N SER A 34 -2.96 5.15 14.09
CA SER A 34 -2.42 5.37 15.44
C SER A 34 -1.98 4.10 16.16
N ALA A 35 -2.47 2.92 15.75
CA ALA A 35 -2.03 1.64 16.29
C ALA A 35 -0.53 1.40 16.03
N PHE A 36 -0.04 1.77 14.84
CA PHE A 36 1.34 1.54 14.39
C PHE A 36 2.21 2.80 14.50
N PHE A 37 1.61 3.99 14.35
CA PHE A 37 2.34 5.25 14.36
C PHE A 37 3.04 5.53 15.71
N LEU A 38 2.41 5.20 16.83
CA LEU A 38 2.87 5.56 18.17
C LEU A 38 3.78 4.53 18.85
N GLU A 39 3.81 3.29 18.36
CA GLU A 39 4.45 2.14 19.02
C GLU A 39 5.95 2.35 19.31
N GLY A 40 6.67 3.05 18.43
CA GLY A 40 8.09 3.36 18.62
C GLY A 40 8.38 4.36 19.75
N HIS A 41 7.38 5.15 20.17
CA HIS A 41 7.53 6.18 21.22
C HIS A 41 6.82 5.81 22.51
N ILE A 42 5.77 4.99 22.40
CA ILE A 42 4.98 4.49 23.52
C ILE A 42 4.91 3.00 23.33
N HIS A 43 5.47 2.25 24.27
CA HIS A 43 5.35 0.80 24.26
C HIS A 43 3.89 0.43 24.53
N ILE A 44 3.19 -0.04 23.49
CA ILE A 44 1.79 -0.45 23.53
C ILE A 44 1.77 -1.97 23.39
N ASN A 45 0.99 -2.67 24.22
CA ASN A 45 0.84 -4.12 24.08
C ASN A 45 -0.07 -4.49 22.90
N GLU A 46 0.03 -5.72 22.41
CA GLU A 46 -0.69 -6.21 21.23
C GLU A 46 -2.22 -6.03 21.34
N ASN A 47 -2.81 -6.38 22.49
CA ASN A 47 -4.25 -6.21 22.72
C ASN A 47 -4.70 -4.76 22.54
N LYS A 48 -3.92 -3.81 23.05
CA LYS A 48 -4.22 -2.38 22.92
C LYS A 48 -3.97 -1.88 21.51
N LYS A 49 -2.95 -2.41 20.83
CA LYS A 49 -2.65 -2.12 19.42
C LYS A 49 -3.85 -2.51 18.53
N ARG A 50 -4.37 -3.72 18.73
CA ARG A 50 -5.58 -4.21 18.05
C ARG A 50 -6.81 -3.36 18.36
N GLU A 51 -7.06 -3.01 19.62
CA GLU A 51 -8.18 -2.14 20.00
C GLU A 51 -8.09 -0.75 19.31
N MET A 52 -6.88 -0.18 19.25
CA MET A 52 -6.65 1.10 18.57
C MET A 52 -6.82 0.99 17.06
N PHE A 53 -6.41 -0.12 16.46
CA PHE A 53 -6.59 -0.39 15.04
C PHE A 53 -8.08 -0.42 14.69
N GLU A 54 -8.87 -1.23 15.39
CA GLU A 54 -10.33 -1.33 15.16
C GLU A 54 -11.03 0.02 15.40
N SER A 55 -10.67 0.73 16.48
CA SER A 55 -11.26 2.05 16.77
C SER A 55 -10.93 3.10 15.70
N ASN A 56 -9.75 3.05 15.08
CA ASN A 56 -9.42 3.94 13.97
C ASN A 56 -10.16 3.55 12.70
N ARG A 57 -10.28 2.25 12.43
CA ARG A 57 -10.97 1.73 11.25
C ARG A 57 -12.42 2.20 11.23
N GLU A 58 -13.14 2.08 12.34
CA GLU A 58 -14.51 2.59 12.47
C GLU A 58 -14.65 4.10 12.24
N LYS A 59 -13.60 4.89 12.51
CA LYS A 59 -13.59 6.34 12.30
C LYS A 59 -13.29 6.68 10.84
N VAL A 60 -12.38 5.95 10.20
CA VAL A 60 -12.00 6.12 8.79
C VAL A 60 -13.13 5.67 7.86
N GLU A 61 -13.83 4.59 8.20
CA GLU A 61 -15.06 4.15 7.50
C GLU A 61 -16.13 5.24 7.44
N LYS A 62 -16.15 6.14 8.44
CA LYS A 62 -17.08 7.28 8.50
C LYS A 62 -16.61 8.50 7.71
N HIS A 63 -15.36 8.52 7.23
CA HIS A 63 -14.74 9.65 6.54
C HIS A 63 -14.00 9.21 5.25
N THR A 64 -14.77 8.86 4.22
CA THR A 64 -14.50 9.25 2.81
C THR A 64 -13.06 9.10 2.26
N LEU A 65 -12.60 7.85 2.09
CA LEU A 65 -11.61 7.46 1.07
C LEU A 65 -12.24 6.62 -0.08
N ASN A 66 -13.54 6.37 0.00
CA ASN A 66 -14.18 5.23 -0.66
C ASN A 66 -14.69 5.43 -2.07
N GLN A 67 -14.56 6.62 -2.67
CA GLN A 67 -15.11 6.83 -4.02
C GLN A 67 -14.12 6.48 -5.14
N ASN A 68 -12.81 6.52 -4.88
CA ASN A 68 -11.74 6.16 -5.81
C ASN A 68 -10.54 5.60 -5.02
N ASN A 69 -10.55 4.30 -4.77
CA ASN A 69 -9.47 3.62 -4.04
C ASN A 69 -8.61 2.73 -4.94
N ILE A 70 -8.73 2.87 -6.25
CA ILE A 70 -7.85 2.20 -7.22
C ILE A 70 -7.02 3.28 -7.90
N LEU A 71 -5.71 3.12 -7.82
CA LEU A 71 -4.71 3.97 -8.46
C LEU A 71 -4.09 3.21 -9.63
N SER A 72 -3.97 3.83 -10.79
CA SER A 72 -3.18 3.25 -11.89
C SER A 72 -1.76 3.80 -11.86
N VAL A 73 -0.77 2.92 -11.84
CA VAL A 73 0.65 3.28 -11.80
C VAL A 73 1.45 2.45 -12.79
N GLU A 74 2.09 3.10 -13.76
CA GLU A 74 2.95 2.43 -14.74
C GLU A 74 4.32 2.08 -14.12
N PRO A 75 4.92 0.92 -14.46
CA PRO A 75 4.43 -0.14 -15.35
C PRO A 75 3.59 -1.23 -14.64
N ILE A 76 3.19 -1.00 -13.39
CA ILE A 76 2.61 -2.02 -12.49
C ILE A 76 1.12 -2.27 -12.79
N GLY A 77 0.40 -1.24 -13.24
CA GLY A 77 -1.04 -1.25 -13.47
C GLY A 77 -1.84 -0.74 -12.27
N GLU A 78 -3.02 -1.30 -12.07
CA GLU A 78 -3.94 -0.88 -11.01
C GLU A 78 -3.51 -1.41 -9.64
N LEU A 79 -3.63 -0.56 -8.61
CA LEU A 79 -3.30 -0.84 -7.21
C LEU A 79 -4.44 -0.35 -6.31
N LEU A 80 -4.86 -1.19 -5.37
CA LEU A 80 -5.80 -0.81 -4.31
C LEU A 80 -5.09 0.00 -3.22
N MET A 81 -5.59 1.20 -2.95
CA MET A 81 -5.12 2.06 -1.87
C MET A 81 -5.65 1.57 -0.51
N LEU A 82 -4.76 1.31 0.45
CA LEU A 82 -5.12 0.82 1.79
C LEU A 82 -5.02 1.89 2.87
N ASP A 83 -3.86 2.55 2.99
CA ASP A 83 -3.60 3.52 4.06
C ASP A 83 -2.61 4.59 3.60
N THR A 84 -2.51 5.65 4.38
CA THR A 84 -1.48 6.68 4.25
C THR A 84 -0.28 6.34 5.12
N CYS A 85 0.90 6.68 4.62
CA CYS A 85 2.16 6.49 5.33
C CYS A 85 3.04 7.74 5.20
N CYS A 86 4.05 7.80 6.06
CA CYS A 86 5.08 8.83 6.03
C CYS A 86 6.45 8.17 6.24
N THR A 87 7.52 8.89 5.90
CA THR A 87 8.87 8.41 6.20
C THR A 87 9.13 8.43 7.71
N ASN A 88 10.05 7.59 8.18
CA ASN A 88 10.44 7.58 9.59
C ASN A 88 10.98 8.94 10.08
N GLU A 89 11.66 9.69 9.21
CA GLU A 89 12.12 11.06 9.52
C GLU A 89 10.94 12.02 9.73
N GLN A 90 9.92 11.94 8.87
CA GLN A 90 8.69 12.75 9.01
C GLN A 90 7.94 12.38 10.28
N LYS A 91 7.81 11.09 10.61
CA LYS A 91 7.24 10.64 11.90
C LYS A 91 7.93 11.30 13.08
N GLU A 92 9.26 11.25 13.12
CA GLU A 92 10.05 11.87 14.20
C GLU A 92 9.81 13.37 14.29
N ALA A 93 9.78 14.08 13.16
CA ALA A 93 9.50 15.51 13.10
C ALA A 93 8.09 15.84 13.60
N ILE A 94 7.08 15.03 13.26
CA ILE A 94 5.70 15.20 13.71
C ILE A 94 5.61 15.03 15.23
N LEU A 95 6.23 13.99 15.77
CA LEU A 95 6.15 13.67 17.20
C LEU A 95 6.91 14.68 18.07
N LYS A 96 7.95 15.32 17.53
CA LYS A 96 8.66 16.43 18.17
C LYS A 96 7.97 17.79 17.97
N GLY A 97 6.86 17.84 17.24
CA GLY A 97 6.11 19.06 16.97
C GLY A 97 6.73 19.98 15.90
N GLY A 98 7.73 19.50 15.16
CA GLY A 98 8.40 20.24 14.08
C GLY A 98 7.62 20.27 12.76
N LEU A 99 6.79 19.26 12.50
CA LEU A 99 5.93 19.18 11.30
C LEU A 99 4.51 18.83 11.70
N GLN A 100 3.50 19.52 11.16
CA GLN A 100 2.11 19.12 11.35
C GLN A 100 1.76 17.96 10.41
N ARG A 101 0.87 17.06 10.84
CA ARG A 101 0.43 15.91 9.99
C ARG A 101 -0.14 16.34 8.63
N SER A 102 -0.77 17.51 8.56
CA SER A 102 -1.31 18.08 7.32
C SER A 102 -0.23 18.53 6.31
N GLN A 103 1.03 18.62 6.73
CA GLN A 103 2.14 19.11 5.92
C GLN A 103 3.02 17.97 5.40
N VAL A 104 2.67 16.72 5.70
CA VAL A 104 3.45 15.55 5.30
C VAL A 104 3.09 15.19 3.87
N PRO A 105 4.08 15.01 2.97
CA PRO A 105 3.86 14.43 1.65
C PRO A 105 3.04 13.14 1.74
N ILE A 106 2.03 13.02 0.88
CA ILE A 106 1.14 11.87 0.89
C ILE A 106 1.87 10.71 0.22
N SER A 107 2.32 9.76 1.04
CA SER A 107 2.68 8.42 0.57
C SER A 107 1.53 7.47 0.88
N ILE A 108 1.22 6.60 -0.07
CA ILE A 108 0.06 5.72 -0.03
C ILE A 108 0.57 4.29 0.00
N LEU A 109 0.17 3.54 1.03
CA LEU A 109 0.29 2.09 1.04
C LEU A 109 -0.76 1.54 0.07
N ALA A 110 -0.30 0.85 -0.96
CA ALA A 110 -1.15 0.26 -1.98
C ALA A 110 -0.77 -1.21 -2.23
N VAL A 111 -1.74 -2.00 -2.69
CA VAL A 111 -1.58 -3.45 -2.90
C VAL A 111 -2.24 -3.91 -4.18
N GLN A 112 -1.78 -5.05 -4.69
CA GLN A 112 -2.46 -5.82 -5.74
C GLN A 112 -2.35 -7.31 -5.42
N LEU A 113 -3.44 -8.04 -5.60
CA LEU A 113 -3.45 -9.50 -5.49
C LEU A 113 -3.57 -10.08 -6.90
N TYR A 114 -2.75 -11.07 -7.22
CA TYR A 114 -2.80 -11.76 -8.50
C TYR A 114 -3.42 -13.14 -8.36
N ASP A 115 -4.20 -13.56 -9.36
CA ASP A 115 -4.71 -14.93 -9.41
C ASP A 115 -3.63 -15.92 -9.92
N SER A 116 -4.00 -17.20 -10.01
CA SER A 116 -3.10 -18.24 -10.53
C SER A 116 -2.68 -18.04 -11.99
N SER A 117 -3.34 -17.15 -12.72
CA SER A 117 -3.06 -16.79 -14.11
C SER A 117 -2.28 -15.47 -14.21
N ALA A 118 -1.75 -14.97 -13.08
CA ALA A 118 -1.07 -13.69 -12.96
C ALA A 118 -1.92 -12.48 -13.40
N GLN A 119 -3.24 -12.57 -13.27
CA GLN A 119 -4.15 -11.45 -13.52
C GLN A 119 -4.44 -10.67 -12.23
N PRO A 120 -4.48 -9.34 -12.28
CA PRO A 120 -4.81 -8.52 -11.11
C PRO A 120 -6.27 -8.74 -10.71
N VAL A 121 -6.51 -8.95 -9.41
CA VAL A 121 -7.83 -9.27 -8.85
C VAL A 121 -8.43 -8.05 -8.13
N LEU A 122 -7.58 -7.16 -7.60
CA LEU A 122 -7.98 -5.89 -7.01
C LEU A 122 -7.97 -4.80 -8.08
N ALA A 123 -8.73 -5.03 -9.15
CA ALA A 123 -8.81 -4.17 -10.32
C ALA A 123 -10.21 -3.58 -10.47
N SER A 124 -10.30 -2.45 -11.16
CA SER A 124 -11.55 -1.73 -11.34
C SER A 124 -12.53 -2.60 -12.11
N ASP A 125 -12.10 -3.37 -13.10
CA ASP A 125 -12.99 -4.14 -13.95
C ASP A 125 -13.54 -5.44 -13.36
N VAL A 126 -13.00 -5.91 -12.23
CA VAL A 126 -13.41 -7.14 -11.53
C VAL A 126 -14.79 -7.00 -10.88
N SER A 127 -15.60 -8.07 -10.93
CA SER A 127 -16.95 -8.05 -10.38
C SER A 127 -16.98 -8.09 -8.85
N GLU A 128 -17.98 -7.43 -8.26
CA GLU A 128 -18.21 -7.43 -6.81
C GLU A 128 -18.36 -8.85 -6.23
N GLU A 129 -19.03 -9.76 -6.95
CA GLU A 129 -19.15 -11.17 -6.55
C GLU A 129 -17.78 -11.88 -6.45
N THR A 130 -16.83 -11.49 -7.29
CA THR A 130 -15.47 -12.04 -7.24
C THR A 130 -14.73 -11.47 -6.04
N ILE A 131 -14.77 -10.15 -5.84
CA ILE A 131 -14.16 -9.48 -4.69
C ILE A 131 -14.70 -10.03 -3.36
N ALA A 132 -16.01 -10.29 -3.28
CA ALA A 132 -16.66 -10.83 -2.09
C ALA A 132 -16.17 -12.23 -1.69
N ARG A 133 -15.59 -12.99 -2.64
CA ARG A 133 -15.07 -14.35 -2.41
C ARG A 133 -13.58 -14.41 -2.08
N ILE A 134 -12.84 -13.32 -2.28
CA ILE A 134 -11.41 -13.27 -1.92
C ILE A 134 -11.29 -13.50 -0.42
N PRO A 135 -10.48 -14.42 0.11
CA PRO A 135 -10.35 -14.65 1.55
C PRO A 135 -9.63 -13.49 2.25
N GLU A 136 -9.35 -13.65 3.54
CA GLU A 136 -8.35 -12.80 4.21
C GLU A 136 -7.00 -12.95 3.51
N ILE A 137 -6.32 -11.82 3.31
CA ILE A 137 -5.01 -11.70 2.69
C ILE A 137 -4.02 -11.37 3.80
N LEU A 138 -3.02 -12.24 3.96
CA LEU A 138 -1.96 -12.08 4.94
C LEU A 138 -0.68 -11.57 4.28
N TRP A 139 0.24 -11.05 5.10
CA TRP A 139 1.51 -10.50 4.64
C TRP A 139 2.31 -11.51 3.81
N ASP A 140 2.21 -12.80 4.09
CA ASP A 140 2.98 -13.88 3.47
C ASP A 140 2.40 -14.41 2.14
N ASP A 141 1.23 -13.93 1.70
CA ASP A 141 0.60 -14.41 0.45
C ASP A 141 1.52 -14.28 -0.78
N PRO A 142 1.89 -15.37 -1.46
CA PRO A 142 2.90 -15.36 -2.53
C PRO A 142 2.48 -14.58 -3.77
N ASN A 143 1.18 -14.29 -3.94
CA ASN A 143 0.62 -13.56 -5.06
C ASN A 143 0.31 -12.11 -4.72
N LEU A 144 0.72 -11.64 -3.54
CA LEU A 144 0.51 -10.26 -3.10
C LEU A 144 1.68 -9.36 -3.48
N LEU A 145 1.36 -8.27 -4.19
CA LEU A 145 2.21 -7.10 -4.35
C LEU A 145 1.85 -6.06 -3.28
N ILE A 146 2.87 -5.50 -2.63
CA ILE A 146 2.75 -4.40 -1.68
C ILE A 146 3.70 -3.29 -2.12
N ALA A 147 3.16 -2.10 -2.30
CA ALA A 147 3.89 -0.94 -2.77
C ALA A 147 3.58 0.30 -1.93
N ILE A 148 4.55 1.21 -1.85
CA ILE A 148 4.37 2.58 -1.38
C ILE A 148 4.41 3.50 -2.58
N VAL A 149 3.33 4.23 -2.81
CA VAL A 149 3.25 5.23 -3.87
C VAL A 149 3.37 6.62 -3.26
N SER A 150 4.48 7.28 -3.54
CA SER A 150 4.75 8.65 -3.10
C SER A 150 4.44 9.62 -4.22
N LEU A 151 3.58 10.61 -3.95
CA LEU A 151 3.27 11.66 -4.92
C LEU A 151 4.27 12.81 -4.75
N THR A 152 5.16 12.98 -5.72
CA THR A 152 6.19 14.03 -5.73
C THR A 152 5.95 15.03 -6.86
N GLU A 153 6.68 16.16 -6.87
CA GLU A 153 6.61 17.16 -7.95
C GLU A 153 7.03 16.58 -9.31
N GLU A 154 7.90 15.57 -9.31
CA GLU A 154 8.40 14.88 -10.51
C GLU A 154 7.43 13.78 -11.00
N GLY A 155 6.38 13.48 -10.23
CA GLY A 155 5.39 12.45 -10.52
C GLY A 155 5.25 11.40 -9.40
N PRO A 156 4.42 10.36 -9.62
CA PRO A 156 4.30 9.25 -8.70
C PRO A 156 5.59 8.40 -8.72
N ASN A 157 6.19 8.22 -7.55
CA ASN A 157 7.30 7.28 -7.34
C ASN A 157 6.78 6.04 -6.60
N VAL A 158 7.22 4.84 -7.01
CA VAL A 158 6.78 3.57 -6.42
C VAL A 158 7.95 2.84 -5.78
N GLY A 159 7.87 2.64 -4.47
CA GLY A 159 8.71 1.69 -3.75
C GLY A 159 8.00 0.35 -3.61
N ILE A 160 8.56 -0.72 -4.16
CA ILE A 160 8.04 -2.08 -3.97
C ILE A 160 8.60 -2.65 -2.66
N LEU A 161 7.72 -3.09 -1.76
CA LEU A 161 8.08 -3.73 -0.49
C LEU A 161 8.10 -5.25 -0.60
N LYS A 162 7.16 -5.78 -1.37
CA LYS A 162 6.99 -7.21 -1.64
C LYS A 162 6.35 -7.36 -3.00
N SER A 163 6.85 -8.28 -3.81
CA SER A 163 6.29 -8.57 -5.13
C SER A 163 6.27 -10.08 -5.38
N PRO A 164 5.27 -10.57 -6.13
CA PRO A 164 5.36 -11.89 -6.73
C PRO A 164 6.49 -11.92 -7.77
N ALA A 165 7.14 -13.07 -7.94
CA ALA A 165 8.27 -13.23 -8.86
C ALA A 165 7.97 -12.81 -10.32
N HIS A 166 6.72 -12.93 -10.77
CA HIS A 166 6.34 -12.52 -12.12
C HIS A 166 6.31 -10.99 -12.30
N ILE A 167 5.99 -10.24 -11.24
CA ILE A 167 6.04 -8.77 -11.25
C ILE A 167 7.48 -8.28 -11.17
N GLU A 168 8.32 -8.95 -10.39
CA GLU A 168 9.75 -8.61 -10.32
C GLU A 168 10.40 -8.64 -11.69
N ARG A 169 10.14 -9.69 -12.49
CA ARG A 169 10.63 -9.78 -13.86
C ARG A 169 10.13 -8.62 -14.72
N MET A 170 8.85 -8.28 -14.63
CA MET A 170 8.26 -7.19 -15.41
C MET A 170 8.85 -5.81 -15.08
N VAL A 171 9.10 -5.55 -13.80
CA VAL A 171 9.56 -4.23 -13.34
C VAL A 171 11.08 -4.08 -13.47
N PHE A 172 11.84 -5.13 -13.15
CA PHE A 172 13.31 -5.06 -13.05
C PHE A 172 14.05 -5.60 -14.29
N GLU A 173 13.52 -6.54 -15.08
CA GLU A 173 14.19 -7.02 -16.31
C GLU A 173 13.96 -6.07 -17.51
N ASN A 174 12.86 -5.31 -17.50
CA ASN A 174 12.60 -4.27 -18.50
C ASN A 174 13.48 -3.01 -18.32
N THR A 175 14.10 -2.84 -17.14
CA THR A 175 15.05 -1.74 -16.91
C THR A 175 16.43 -2.06 -17.49
N GLU A 176 16.90 -3.31 -17.39
CA GLU A 176 18.20 -3.72 -17.95
C GLU A 176 18.22 -3.74 -19.49
N SER A 177 17.07 -3.96 -20.13
CA SER A 177 16.95 -3.99 -21.61
C SER A 177 16.77 -2.61 -22.25
N ALA A 178 16.48 -1.57 -21.46
CA ALA A 178 16.42 -0.19 -21.94
C ALA A 178 17.82 0.46 -22.02
N GLU A 179 18.73 0.12 -21.09
CA GLU A 179 20.08 0.68 -21.06
C GLU A 179 21.01 0.12 -22.16
N THR A 180 20.67 -1.01 -22.79
CA THR A 180 21.51 -1.60 -23.84
C THR A 180 21.25 -1.04 -25.25
N ASN A 181 20.18 -0.27 -25.46
CA ASN A 181 19.80 0.23 -26.79
C ASN A 181 20.21 1.68 -27.08
N GLU A 182 20.66 2.45 -26.08
CA GLU A 182 21.12 3.84 -26.31
C GLU A 182 22.58 3.95 -26.76
N GLU A 183 23.40 2.90 -26.61
CA GLU A 183 24.82 2.94 -27.02
C GLU A 183 25.08 2.56 -28.49
N GLN A 184 24.07 2.25 -29.31
CA GLN A 184 24.27 1.85 -30.71
C GLN A 184 23.88 2.90 -31.77
N HIS A 185 23.51 4.12 -31.38
CA HIS A 185 23.09 5.18 -32.31
C HIS A 185 23.94 6.46 -32.29
N HIS A 186 25.25 6.33 -32.08
CA HIS A 186 26.20 7.36 -32.48
C HIS A 186 27.32 6.74 -33.33
N GLU A 187 27.05 6.65 -34.64
CA GLU A 187 28.08 6.59 -35.69
C GLU A 187 28.94 7.86 -35.70
#